data_AF-A0A512NCU9-F1
#
_entry.id   AF-A0A512NCU9-F1
#
_cell.length_a   1.000
_cell.length_b   1.000
_cell.length_c   1.000
_cell.angle_alpha   90.00
_cell.angle_beta   90.00
_cell.angle_gamma   90.00
#
_symmetry.space_group_name_H-M   'P 1'
#
loop_
_entity.id
_entity.type
_entity.pdbx_description
1 polymer ?
#
loop_
_entity_poly.entity_id
_entity_poly.type
_entity_poly.pdbx_seq_one_letter_code
_entity_poly.pdbx_strand_id
1 'polypeptide(L)'
;MRKTILIALTLASSSIVTLTGLVLAKEESKDALPLGSISRAEGLEAWKRIEAVVTHPRCANCHVDARAIPIWTPAGESKSRIHGMNIRGGESRIGAETVPCSTCHVTSKLPNPPAPAPLHAGIDWQLAPVEFIWFGKSGSEICAQLKDSKRNGGRDAAGLVEHLKHDASLSGFIPRAWAPGTGRTPPPGTFEDHVRDMALWGAAGQPCPD
;
A
#
# COMPACT_ATOMS: atom_id res chain seq x y z
N MET A 1 64.17 -18.49 -52.84
CA MET A 1 62.84 -17.83 -52.74
C MET A 1 62.30 -17.96 -51.32
N ARG A 2 62.15 -16.84 -50.60
CA ARG A 2 61.29 -16.57 -49.40
C ARG A 2 61.46 -17.54 -48.20
N LYS A 3 61.61 -17.10 -46.94
CA LYS A 3 60.78 -16.14 -46.22
C LYS A 3 61.54 -15.59 -44.99
N THR A 4 61.64 -14.27 -44.88
CA THR A 4 61.97 -13.59 -43.61
C THR A 4 60.65 -13.40 -42.86
N ILE A 5 60.53 -13.94 -41.65
CA ILE A 5 59.35 -13.79 -40.80
C ILE A 5 59.61 -12.63 -39.84
N LEU A 6 58.89 -11.51 -40.02
CA LEU A 6 58.82 -10.42 -39.05
C LEU A 6 57.77 -10.77 -37.99
N ILE A 7 58.18 -10.80 -36.71
CA ILE A 7 57.29 -10.89 -35.55
C ILE A 7 56.93 -9.46 -35.14
N ALA A 8 55.67 -9.08 -35.31
CA ALA A 8 55.14 -7.81 -34.82
C ALA A 8 54.74 -7.96 -33.34
N LEU A 9 55.42 -7.23 -32.45
CA LEU A 9 54.98 -7.05 -31.06
C LEU A 9 53.79 -6.08 -31.01
N THR A 10 52.64 -6.54 -30.56
CA THR A 10 51.50 -5.70 -30.21
C THR A 10 51.56 -5.32 -28.73
N LEU A 11 51.75 -4.04 -28.43
CA LEU A 11 51.60 -3.49 -27.08
C LEU A 11 50.11 -3.34 -26.77
N ALA A 12 49.61 -4.09 -25.78
CA ALA A 12 48.25 -3.96 -25.27
C ALA A 12 48.21 -2.86 -24.19
N SER A 13 47.57 -1.74 -24.51
CA SER A 13 47.30 -0.64 -23.59
C SER A 13 46.19 -1.05 -22.60
N SER A 14 46.51 -1.20 -21.32
CA SER A 14 45.51 -1.40 -20.26
C SER A 14 44.90 -0.06 -19.86
N SER A 15 43.61 0.13 -20.18
CA SER A 15 42.83 1.26 -19.67
C SER A 15 42.18 0.88 -18.33
N ILE A 16 42.66 1.48 -17.24
CA ILE A 16 42.04 1.36 -15.92
C ILE A 16 40.81 2.27 -15.90
N VAL A 17 39.62 1.67 -15.94
CA VAL A 17 38.35 2.40 -15.73
C VAL A 17 38.11 2.48 -14.23
N THR A 18 38.28 3.67 -13.66
CA THR A 18 37.88 3.96 -12.27
C THR A 18 36.36 3.96 -12.19
N LEU A 19 35.81 2.96 -11.51
CA LEU A 19 34.38 2.83 -11.22
C LEU A 19 34.03 3.75 -10.04
N THR A 20 33.60 4.98 -10.32
CA THR A 20 33.04 5.89 -9.32
C THR A 20 31.67 5.38 -8.90
N GLY A 21 31.53 4.92 -7.67
CA GLY A 21 30.27 4.44 -7.13
C GLY A 21 29.24 5.56 -7.02
N LEU A 22 28.11 5.43 -7.73
CA LEU A 22 26.92 6.22 -7.46
C LEU A 22 26.31 5.75 -6.14
N VAL A 23 26.50 6.54 -5.08
CA VAL A 23 25.64 6.48 -3.90
C VAL A 23 24.29 7.04 -4.33
N LEU A 24 23.28 6.18 -4.41
CA LEU A 24 21.89 6.59 -4.59
C LEU A 24 21.47 7.38 -3.35
N ALA A 25 21.45 8.72 -3.48
CA ALA A 25 20.76 9.57 -2.52
C ALA A 25 19.27 9.19 -2.53
N LYS A 26 18.74 8.82 -1.36
CA LYS A 26 17.30 8.63 -1.15
C LYS A 26 16.68 10.02 -1.31
N GLU A 27 16.00 10.27 -2.43
CA GLU A 27 15.22 11.49 -2.66
C GLU A 27 14.28 11.69 -1.47
N GLU A 28 14.53 12.71 -0.65
CA GLU A 28 13.62 13.11 0.42
C GLU A 28 12.31 13.57 -0.23
N SER A 29 11.22 12.87 0.11
CA SER A 29 9.88 13.24 -0.33
C SER A 29 9.60 14.69 0.06
N LYS A 30 9.35 15.56 -0.92
CA LYS A 30 9.13 17.01 -0.76
C LYS A 30 7.94 17.37 0.15
N ASP A 31 7.14 16.37 0.52
CA ASP A 31 5.92 16.56 1.30
C ASP A 31 6.00 15.97 2.71
N ALA A 32 7.17 15.44 3.13
CA ALA A 32 7.35 14.92 4.47
C ALA A 32 7.59 16.07 5.46
N LEU A 33 6.72 16.17 6.48
CA LEU A 33 6.93 17.08 7.61
C LEU A 33 8.17 16.62 8.42
N PRO A 34 9.01 17.55 8.93
CA PRO A 34 10.20 17.18 9.70
C PRO A 34 9.87 16.37 10.95
N LEU A 35 10.65 15.33 11.24
CA LEU A 35 10.49 14.54 12.46
C LEU A 35 10.65 15.42 13.71
N GLY A 36 9.71 15.32 14.65
CA GLY A 36 9.67 16.13 15.87
C GLY A 36 9.01 17.50 15.71
N SER A 37 8.55 17.87 14.50
CA SER A 37 7.86 19.15 14.26
C SER A 37 6.43 19.19 14.81
N ILE A 38 5.83 18.03 15.11
CA ILE A 38 4.49 17.89 15.67
C ILE A 38 4.62 17.29 17.07
N SER A 39 3.84 17.78 18.04
CA SER A 39 3.89 17.23 19.39
C SER A 39 3.32 15.81 19.45
N ARG A 40 3.73 15.03 20.46
CA ARG A 40 3.17 13.69 20.70
C ARG A 40 1.64 13.73 20.85
N ALA A 41 1.10 14.76 21.52
CA ALA A 41 -0.33 14.91 21.75
C ALA A 41 -1.09 15.10 20.42
N GLU A 42 -0.62 16.01 19.56
CA GLU A 42 -1.19 16.20 18.23
C GLU A 42 -1.06 14.95 17.35
N GLY A 43 0.06 14.22 17.46
CA GLY A 43 0.26 12.94 16.80
C GLY A 43 -0.76 11.87 17.22
N LEU A 44 -1.13 11.82 18.50
CA LEU A 44 -2.18 10.92 18.98
C LEU A 44 -3.58 11.34 18.52
N GLU A 45 -3.85 12.65 18.41
CA GLU A 45 -5.10 13.11 17.81
C GLU A 45 -5.18 12.79 16.31
N ALA A 46 -4.07 12.88 15.59
CA ALA A 46 -3.97 12.38 14.21
C ALA A 46 -4.19 10.87 14.16
N TRP A 47 -3.59 10.11 15.07
CA TRP A 47 -3.81 8.67 15.17
C TRP A 47 -5.29 8.31 15.36
N LYS A 48 -6.04 9.00 16.22
CA LYS A 48 -7.49 8.73 16.40
C LYS A 48 -8.27 8.82 15.08
N ARG A 49 -7.91 9.77 14.21
CA ARG A 49 -8.53 9.92 12.88
C ARG A 49 -8.07 8.84 11.92
N ILE A 50 -6.78 8.48 11.94
CA ILE A 50 -6.23 7.35 11.18
C ILE A 50 -6.91 6.04 11.59
N GLU A 51 -7.04 5.79 12.89
CA GLU A 51 -7.69 4.60 13.46
C GLU A 51 -9.11 4.45 12.93
N ALA A 52 -9.89 5.53 12.94
CA ALA A 52 -11.25 5.53 12.41
C ALA A 52 -11.32 5.16 10.92
N VAL A 53 -10.27 5.45 10.14
CA VAL A 53 -10.15 5.04 8.73
C VAL A 53 -9.70 3.59 8.60
N VAL A 54 -8.59 3.20 9.22
CA VAL A 54 -7.98 1.86 9.01
C VAL A 54 -8.81 0.74 9.62
N THR A 55 -9.61 1.03 10.65
CA THR A 55 -10.58 0.08 11.23
C THR A 55 -11.91 0.05 10.49
N HIS A 56 -12.17 1.01 9.59
CA HIS A 56 -13.39 1.04 8.81
C HIS A 56 -13.48 -0.18 7.86
N PRO A 57 -14.68 -0.76 7.61
CA PRO A 57 -14.83 -1.92 6.75
C PRO A 57 -14.31 -1.75 5.31
N ARG A 58 -14.15 -0.52 4.81
CA ARG A 58 -13.54 -0.28 3.49
C ARG A 58 -12.04 -0.58 3.46
N CYS A 59 -11.38 -0.52 4.61
CA CYS A 59 -9.95 -0.77 4.77
C CYS A 59 -9.73 -2.14 5.40
N ALA A 60 -10.25 -2.37 6.61
CA ALA A 60 -10.00 -3.58 7.38
C ALA A 60 -10.41 -4.88 6.66
N ASN A 61 -11.50 -4.85 5.88
CA ASN A 61 -12.01 -6.06 5.21
C ASN A 61 -11.04 -6.65 4.15
N CYS A 62 -10.12 -5.85 3.61
CA CYS A 62 -9.09 -6.30 2.66
C CYS A 62 -7.83 -6.85 3.36
N HIS A 63 -7.69 -6.60 4.65
CA HIS A 63 -6.54 -6.87 5.49
C HIS A 63 -6.83 -8.05 6.42
N VAL A 64 -6.80 -9.26 5.84
CA VAL A 64 -7.24 -10.51 6.48
C VAL A 64 -6.07 -11.39 6.91
N ASP A 65 -6.37 -12.42 7.71
CA ASP A 65 -5.36 -13.38 8.19
C ASP A 65 -4.83 -14.31 7.08
N ALA A 66 -3.86 -15.16 7.46
CA ALA A 66 -3.22 -16.11 6.57
C ALA A 66 -4.15 -17.18 5.97
N ARG A 67 -5.40 -17.32 6.43
CA ARG A 67 -6.40 -18.16 5.76
C ARG A 67 -6.88 -17.53 4.46
N ALA A 68 -6.54 -16.25 4.22
CA ALA A 68 -6.81 -15.48 3.01
C ALA A 68 -8.31 -15.51 2.61
N ILE A 69 -9.21 -15.47 3.60
CA ILE A 69 -10.65 -15.41 3.37
C ILE A 69 -11.05 -13.93 3.34
N PRO A 70 -11.43 -13.36 2.18
CA PRO A 70 -11.81 -11.96 2.10
C PRO A 70 -13.08 -11.71 2.93
N ILE A 71 -13.14 -10.52 3.52
CA ILE A 71 -14.34 -10.02 4.18
C ILE A 71 -14.97 -8.96 3.26
N TRP A 72 -16.28 -8.79 3.34
CA TRP A 72 -16.94 -7.67 2.69
C TRP A 72 -18.14 -7.17 3.51
N THR A 73 -18.58 -5.96 3.17
CA THR A 73 -19.83 -5.38 3.66
C THR A 73 -20.69 -5.14 2.41
N PRO A 74 -21.78 -5.90 2.22
CA PRO A 74 -22.67 -5.67 1.09
C PRO A 74 -23.25 -4.25 1.08
N ALA A 75 -23.61 -3.77 -0.11
CA ALA A 75 -24.25 -2.46 -0.23
C ALA A 75 -25.60 -2.46 0.50
N GLY A 76 -25.89 -1.38 1.23
CA GLY A 76 -27.07 -1.22 2.07
C GLY A 76 -26.90 -1.82 3.48
N GLU A 77 -25.75 -2.42 3.79
CA GLU A 77 -25.51 -3.09 5.06
C GLU A 77 -24.39 -2.42 5.86
N SER A 78 -24.42 -2.60 7.18
CA SER A 78 -23.36 -2.20 8.10
C SER A 78 -22.50 -3.38 8.60
N LYS A 79 -22.98 -4.62 8.41
CA LYS A 79 -22.33 -5.82 8.97
C LYS A 79 -21.39 -6.46 7.97
N SER A 80 -20.10 -6.49 8.30
CA SER A 80 -19.11 -7.28 7.59
C SER A 80 -19.34 -8.78 7.76
N ARG A 81 -19.07 -9.55 6.70
CA ARG A 81 -19.16 -11.01 6.66
C ARG A 81 -18.15 -11.58 5.66
N ILE A 82 -17.91 -12.89 5.68
CA ILE A 82 -17.12 -13.55 4.64
C ILE A 82 -17.68 -13.18 3.27
N HIS A 83 -16.77 -12.88 2.35
CA HIS A 83 -17.12 -12.53 0.98
C HIS A 83 -18.05 -13.59 0.38
N GLY A 84 -19.03 -13.13 -0.40
CA GLY A 84 -19.92 -14.03 -1.12
C GLY A 84 -19.13 -14.97 -2.06
N MET A 85 -19.81 -15.98 -2.60
CA MET A 85 -19.21 -16.87 -3.60
C MET A 85 -18.02 -17.72 -3.09
N ASN A 86 -17.76 -17.74 -1.77
CA ASN A 86 -16.75 -18.58 -1.11
C ASN A 86 -15.34 -18.45 -1.71
N ILE A 87 -14.98 -17.23 -2.13
CA ILE A 87 -13.67 -16.92 -2.72
C ILE A 87 -12.58 -16.93 -1.65
N ARG A 88 -11.37 -17.33 -2.03
CA ARG A 88 -10.14 -17.28 -1.21
C ARG A 88 -9.05 -16.56 -1.99
N GLY A 89 -8.25 -15.75 -1.32
CA GLY A 89 -7.11 -15.06 -1.93
C GLY A 89 -5.92 -15.97 -2.21
N GLY A 90 -5.81 -17.10 -1.49
CA GLY A 90 -4.64 -18.00 -1.57
C GLY A 90 -3.34 -17.32 -1.13
N GLU A 91 -2.20 -18.00 -1.34
CA GLU A 91 -0.87 -17.41 -1.11
C GLU A 91 -0.58 -16.25 -2.08
N SER A 92 -1.16 -16.31 -3.28
CA SER A 92 -1.00 -15.30 -4.32
C SER A 92 -1.70 -13.98 -4.02
N ARG A 93 -2.67 -13.97 -3.07
CA ARG A 93 -3.54 -12.84 -2.71
C ARG A 93 -4.50 -12.38 -3.81
N ILE A 94 -4.47 -13.00 -4.98
CA ILE A 94 -5.25 -12.60 -6.17
C ILE A 94 -6.44 -13.52 -6.47
N GLY A 95 -6.75 -14.47 -5.59
CA GLY A 95 -7.87 -15.39 -5.76
C GLY A 95 -7.42 -16.85 -5.83
N ALA A 96 -8.39 -17.76 -5.92
CA ALA A 96 -8.11 -19.17 -6.17
C ALA A 96 -7.73 -19.36 -7.64
N GLU A 97 -6.94 -20.40 -7.95
CA GLU A 97 -6.42 -20.66 -9.30
C GLU A 97 -7.53 -20.69 -10.37
N THR A 98 -8.67 -21.31 -10.06
CA THR A 98 -9.79 -21.45 -11.00
C THR A 98 -10.75 -20.24 -11.00
N VAL A 99 -10.66 -19.36 -10.01
CA VAL A 99 -11.53 -18.18 -9.87
C VAL A 99 -10.70 -17.02 -9.31
N PRO A 100 -9.90 -16.34 -10.16
CA PRO A 100 -9.16 -15.16 -9.75
C PRO A 100 -10.11 -14.00 -9.43
N CYS A 101 -9.69 -13.10 -8.54
CA CYS A 101 -10.48 -11.93 -8.17
C CYS A 101 -10.84 -11.06 -9.40
N SER A 102 -9.97 -11.03 -10.41
CA SER A 102 -10.14 -10.28 -11.65
C SER A 102 -11.32 -10.75 -12.51
N THR A 103 -11.87 -11.95 -12.26
CA THR A 103 -13.12 -12.41 -12.91
C THR A 103 -14.30 -11.48 -12.61
N CYS A 104 -14.30 -10.82 -11.44
CA CYS A 104 -15.33 -9.84 -11.06
C CYS A 104 -14.76 -8.43 -10.90
N HIS A 105 -13.56 -8.31 -10.34
CA HIS A 105 -12.89 -7.04 -10.06
C HIS A 105 -11.92 -6.66 -11.18
N VAL A 106 -12.46 -6.16 -12.29
CA VAL A 106 -11.65 -5.81 -13.46
C VAL A 106 -10.75 -4.61 -13.17
N THR A 107 -9.50 -4.68 -13.64
CA THR A 107 -8.55 -3.56 -13.65
C THR A 107 -9.03 -2.51 -14.65
N SER A 108 -9.63 -1.44 -14.15
CA SER A 108 -10.16 -0.34 -14.95
C SER A 108 -10.31 0.93 -14.10
N LYS A 109 -10.02 2.07 -14.72
CA LYS A 109 -10.30 3.39 -14.12
C LYS A 109 -11.77 3.80 -14.29
N LEU A 110 -12.50 3.16 -15.20
CA LEU A 110 -13.91 3.45 -15.49
C LEU A 110 -14.82 2.93 -14.37
N PRO A 111 -15.98 3.57 -14.14
CA PRO A 111 -16.99 3.06 -13.22
C PRO A 111 -17.54 1.70 -13.70
N ASN A 112 -18.14 0.94 -12.78
CA ASN A 112 -18.83 -0.32 -13.07
C ASN A 112 -20.35 -0.20 -12.83
N PRO A 113 -21.12 0.39 -13.76
CA PRO A 113 -22.58 0.48 -13.63
C PRO A 113 -23.30 -0.78 -14.18
N PRO A 114 -24.52 -1.10 -13.70
CA PRO A 114 -25.24 -0.42 -12.62
C PRO A 114 -24.75 -0.85 -11.22
N ALA A 115 -24.83 0.05 -10.23
CA ALA A 115 -24.50 -0.27 -8.85
C ALA A 115 -25.66 -1.04 -8.16
N PRO A 116 -25.38 -1.92 -7.17
CA PRO A 116 -24.07 -2.26 -6.62
C PRO A 116 -23.34 -3.31 -7.48
N ALA A 117 -22.22 -2.92 -8.09
CA ALA A 117 -21.34 -3.82 -8.84
C ALA A 117 -20.00 -4.02 -8.10
N PRO A 118 -19.21 -5.05 -8.45
CA PRO A 118 -17.82 -5.17 -8.03
C PRO A 118 -17.03 -3.91 -8.37
N LEU A 119 -16.17 -3.47 -7.45
CA LEU A 119 -15.37 -2.26 -7.65
C LEU A 119 -14.26 -2.53 -8.67
N HIS A 120 -14.11 -1.63 -9.65
CA HIS A 120 -12.92 -1.55 -10.48
C HIS A 120 -11.87 -0.63 -9.84
N ALA A 121 -10.59 -0.96 -10.02
CA ALA A 121 -9.44 -0.13 -9.64
C ALA A 121 -8.46 -0.04 -10.80
N GLY A 122 -7.62 1.00 -10.84
CA GLY A 122 -6.61 1.18 -11.89
C GLY A 122 -5.40 0.26 -11.77
N ILE A 123 -5.40 -0.66 -10.80
CA ILE A 123 -4.38 -1.68 -10.55
C ILE A 123 -5.03 -3.05 -10.31
N ASP A 124 -4.26 -4.12 -10.48
CA ASP A 124 -4.75 -5.50 -10.36
C ASP A 124 -5.21 -5.85 -8.95
N TRP A 125 -6.46 -6.33 -8.85
CA TRP A 125 -7.14 -6.63 -7.59
C TRP A 125 -6.43 -7.71 -6.78
N GLN A 126 -6.09 -7.38 -5.53
CA GLN A 126 -5.40 -8.27 -4.61
C GLN A 126 -5.74 -7.93 -3.14
N LEU A 127 -5.68 -8.93 -2.27
CA LEU A 127 -5.73 -8.71 -0.82
C LEU A 127 -4.43 -8.07 -0.32
N ALA A 128 -4.49 -7.40 0.83
CA ALA A 128 -3.28 -6.93 1.49
C ALA A 128 -2.37 -8.10 1.90
N PRO A 129 -1.05 -7.90 2.01
CA PRO A 129 -0.17 -8.93 2.56
C PRO A 129 -0.59 -9.32 3.98
N VAL A 130 -0.41 -10.58 4.35
CA VAL A 130 -0.91 -11.15 5.61
C VAL A 130 -0.27 -10.50 6.84
N GLU A 131 0.94 -9.97 6.67
CA GLU A 131 1.67 -9.21 7.69
C GLU A 131 0.94 -7.93 8.10
N PHE A 132 -0.02 -7.47 7.30
CA PHE A 132 -0.82 -6.26 7.46
C PHE A 132 -2.25 -6.58 7.92
N ILE A 133 -2.48 -7.70 8.60
CA ILE A 133 -3.82 -8.04 9.12
C ILE A 133 -4.39 -6.91 9.99
N TRP A 134 -5.57 -6.40 9.63
CA TRP A 134 -6.32 -5.36 10.36
C TRP A 134 -7.71 -5.83 10.75
N PHE A 135 -8.31 -6.76 10.00
CA PHE A 135 -9.63 -7.27 10.34
C PHE A 135 -9.64 -7.92 11.73
N GLY A 136 -10.47 -7.39 12.62
CA GLY A 136 -10.57 -7.87 14.00
C GLY A 136 -9.42 -7.44 14.92
N LYS A 137 -8.51 -6.56 14.45
CA LYS A 137 -7.46 -5.96 15.27
C LYS A 137 -7.93 -4.67 15.92
N SER A 138 -7.43 -4.41 17.13
CA SER A 138 -7.61 -3.13 17.82
C SER A 138 -6.79 -2.02 17.16
N GLY A 139 -7.15 -0.77 17.39
CA GLY A 139 -6.40 0.38 16.90
C GLY A 139 -4.95 0.40 17.40
N SER A 140 -4.69 0.06 18.67
CA SER A 140 -3.32 -0.01 19.20
C SER A 140 -2.48 -1.10 18.51
N GLU A 141 -3.06 -2.27 18.20
CA GLU A 141 -2.39 -3.31 17.42
C GLU A 141 -2.04 -2.84 16.00
N ILE A 142 -2.98 -2.19 15.32
CA ILE A 142 -2.75 -1.65 13.96
C ILE A 142 -1.72 -0.53 14.00
N CYS A 143 -1.74 0.34 15.01
CA CYS A 143 -0.75 1.39 15.20
C CYS A 143 0.67 0.82 15.31
N ALA A 144 0.84 -0.15 16.21
CA ALA A 144 2.12 -0.81 16.42
C ALA A 144 2.60 -1.51 15.14
N GLN A 145 1.70 -2.09 14.35
CA GLN A 145 2.01 -2.72 13.07
C GLN A 145 2.45 -1.70 12.01
N LEU A 146 1.72 -0.60 11.83
CA LEU A 146 2.08 0.45 10.88
C LEU A 146 3.40 1.14 11.24
N LYS A 147 3.74 1.23 12.53
CA LYS A 147 5.02 1.76 13.00
C LYS A 147 6.20 0.81 12.74
N ASP A 148 5.95 -0.50 12.75
CA ASP A 148 7.00 -1.51 12.61
C ASP A 148 7.33 -1.79 11.14
N SER A 149 8.51 -1.36 10.71
CA SER A 149 8.94 -1.51 9.31
C SER A 149 9.00 -2.98 8.86
N LYS A 150 9.16 -3.93 9.78
CA LYS A 150 9.14 -5.37 9.45
C LYS A 150 7.73 -5.89 9.13
N ARG A 151 6.69 -5.14 9.51
CA ARG A 151 5.28 -5.53 9.36
C ARG A 151 4.46 -4.57 8.48
N ASN A 152 5.08 -3.51 7.96
CA ASN A 152 4.45 -2.54 7.04
C ASN A 152 5.08 -2.52 5.63
N GLY A 153 5.91 -3.53 5.32
CA GLY A 153 6.61 -3.66 4.05
C GLY A 153 7.82 -2.74 3.91
N GLY A 154 8.55 -2.50 5.00
CA GLY A 154 9.82 -1.78 5.01
C GLY A 154 9.70 -0.25 4.97
N ARG A 155 8.52 0.30 5.26
CA ARG A 155 8.24 1.73 5.13
C ARG A 155 8.50 2.47 6.43
N ASP A 156 9.13 3.63 6.31
CA ASP A 156 9.12 4.67 7.36
C ASP A 156 7.87 5.55 7.22
N ALA A 157 7.71 6.54 8.09
CA ALA A 157 6.55 7.44 8.06
C ALA A 157 6.36 8.13 6.70
N ALA A 158 7.44 8.64 6.10
CA ALA A 158 7.39 9.27 4.79
C ALA A 158 7.01 8.26 3.69
N GLY A 159 7.55 7.04 3.75
CA GLY A 159 7.22 5.96 2.84
C GLY A 159 5.77 5.49 2.93
N LEU A 160 5.13 5.58 4.10
CA LEU A 160 3.69 5.32 4.24
C LEU A 160 2.86 6.41 3.54
N VAL A 161 3.22 7.68 3.69
CA VAL A 161 2.56 8.80 3.00
C VAL A 161 2.74 8.70 1.49
N GLU A 162 3.95 8.38 1.03
CA GLU A 162 4.26 8.17 -0.38
C GLU A 162 3.46 6.99 -0.95
N HIS A 163 3.33 5.90 -0.19
CA HIS A 163 2.53 4.75 -0.61
C HIS A 163 1.07 5.14 -0.91
N LEU A 164 0.45 5.97 -0.06
CA LEU A 164 -0.91 6.46 -0.28
C LEU A 164 -1.00 7.29 -1.58
N LYS A 165 -0.06 8.22 -1.77
CA LYS A 165 -0.03 9.08 -2.96
C LYS A 165 0.22 8.30 -4.24
N HIS A 166 1.13 7.34 -4.19
CA HIS A 166 1.41 6.45 -5.31
C HIS A 166 0.18 5.63 -5.68
N ASP A 167 -0.50 4.99 -4.72
CA ASP A 167 -1.75 4.27 -4.98
C ASP A 167 -2.82 5.19 -5.60
N ALA A 168 -2.91 6.45 -5.13
CA ALA A 168 -3.80 7.44 -5.71
C ALA A 168 -3.46 7.81 -7.16
N SER A 169 -2.18 7.98 -7.49
CA SER A 169 -1.72 8.24 -8.86
C SER A 169 -2.11 7.14 -9.85
N LEU A 170 -2.26 5.90 -9.35
CA LEU A 170 -2.65 4.74 -10.14
C LEU A 170 -4.18 4.51 -10.15
N SER A 171 -4.96 5.37 -9.51
CA SER A 171 -6.40 5.14 -9.26
C SER A 171 -6.63 3.81 -8.53
N GLY A 172 -5.78 3.51 -7.55
CA GLY A 172 -5.75 2.26 -6.80
C GLY A 172 -6.88 2.08 -5.79
N PHE A 173 -6.68 1.15 -4.86
CA PHE A 173 -7.73 0.73 -3.93
C PHE A 173 -8.03 1.76 -2.84
N ILE A 174 -6.99 2.43 -2.37
CA ILE A 174 -7.04 3.28 -1.18
C ILE A 174 -7.92 4.51 -1.42
N PRO A 175 -7.72 5.36 -2.44
CA PRO A 175 -8.60 6.52 -2.66
C PRO A 175 -10.03 6.08 -3.02
N ARG A 176 -10.21 4.91 -3.65
CA ARG A 176 -11.53 4.38 -3.99
C ARG A 176 -12.37 4.02 -2.76
N ALA A 177 -11.77 3.92 -1.57
CA ALA A 177 -12.52 3.77 -0.33
C ALA A 177 -13.51 4.93 -0.08
N TRP A 178 -13.16 6.15 -0.50
CA TRP A 178 -14.00 7.35 -0.38
C TRP A 178 -15.01 7.52 -1.52
N ALA A 179 -14.89 6.75 -2.60
CA ALA A 179 -15.87 6.69 -3.69
C ALA A 179 -16.34 5.24 -3.93
N PRO A 180 -16.97 4.58 -2.93
CA PRO A 180 -17.21 3.13 -2.96
C PRO A 180 -18.38 2.71 -3.88
N GLY A 181 -19.08 3.66 -4.49
CA GLY A 181 -20.29 3.44 -5.27
C GLY A 181 -21.56 3.39 -4.41
N THR A 182 -22.71 3.38 -5.09
CA THR A 182 -24.03 3.49 -4.44
C THR A 182 -24.28 2.41 -3.39
N GLY A 183 -24.85 2.83 -2.26
CA GLY A 183 -25.23 1.95 -1.16
C GLY A 183 -24.08 1.53 -0.24
N ARG A 184 -22.84 2.00 -0.46
CA ARG A 184 -21.71 1.72 0.42
C ARG A 184 -21.27 3.00 1.14
N THR A 185 -20.94 2.89 2.42
CA THR A 185 -20.48 4.02 3.23
C THR A 185 -18.96 4.22 3.05
N PRO A 186 -18.48 5.46 2.81
CA PRO A 186 -17.05 5.75 2.83
C PRO A 186 -16.51 5.80 4.27
N PRO A 187 -15.19 5.62 4.48
CA PRO A 187 -14.58 5.94 5.78
C PRO A 187 -14.73 7.43 6.11
N PRO A 188 -14.55 7.85 7.38
CA PRO A 188 -14.64 9.26 7.78
C PRO A 188 -13.65 10.18 7.04
N GLY A 189 -14.03 11.45 6.88
CA GLY A 189 -13.19 12.47 6.24
C GLY A 189 -13.01 12.27 4.73
N THR A 190 -11.93 12.81 4.17
CA THR A 190 -11.49 12.60 2.78
C THR A 190 -10.20 11.80 2.68
N PHE A 191 -9.84 11.36 1.47
CA PHE A 191 -8.54 10.72 1.23
C PHE A 191 -7.38 11.69 1.56
N GLU A 192 -7.52 12.96 1.18
CA GLU A 192 -6.54 14.02 1.44
C GLU A 192 -6.39 14.28 2.93
N ASP A 193 -7.48 14.23 3.70
CA ASP A 193 -7.44 14.31 5.16
C ASP A 193 -6.64 13.15 5.75
N HIS A 194 -6.87 11.92 5.27
CA HIS A 194 -6.14 10.75 5.72
C HIS A 194 -4.64 10.83 5.41
N VAL A 195 -4.26 11.29 4.21
CA VAL A 195 -2.85 11.52 3.84
C VAL A 195 -2.21 12.57 4.77
N ARG A 196 -2.93 13.66 5.06
CA ARG A 196 -2.46 14.70 5.99
C ARG A 196 -2.29 14.16 7.40
N ASP A 197 -3.25 13.40 7.91
CA ASP A 197 -3.17 12.83 9.26
C ASP A 197 -2.01 11.85 9.38
N MET A 198 -1.75 11.03 8.35
CA MET A 198 -0.58 10.15 8.29
C MET A 198 0.74 10.93 8.33
N ALA A 199 0.82 12.08 7.63
CA ALA A 199 1.99 12.95 7.68
C ALA A 199 2.20 13.59 9.07
N LEU A 200 1.12 14.06 9.72
CA LEU A 200 1.16 14.61 11.07
C LEU A 200 1.58 13.56 12.10
N TRP A 201 0.99 12.37 12.03
CA TRP A 201 1.34 11.24 12.89
C TRP A 201 2.80 10.81 12.70
N GLY A 202 3.26 10.79 11.45
CA GLY A 202 4.65 10.55 11.09
C GLY A 202 5.63 11.55 11.71
N ALA A 203 5.35 12.85 11.54
CA ALA A 203 6.15 13.93 12.11
C ALA A 203 6.18 13.93 13.64
N ALA A 204 5.14 13.42 14.30
CA ALA A 204 5.10 13.24 15.75
C ALA A 204 5.88 12.01 16.25
N GLY A 205 6.55 11.26 15.37
CA GLY A 205 7.29 10.05 15.72
C GLY A 205 6.41 8.80 15.85
N GLN A 206 5.27 8.79 15.16
CA GLN A 206 4.32 7.67 15.12
C GLN A 206 3.93 7.20 16.53
N PRO A 207 3.37 8.07 17.39
CA PRO A 207 2.92 7.66 18.71
C PRO A 207 1.70 6.74 18.60
N CYS A 208 1.66 5.72 19.45
CA CYS A 208 0.51 4.83 19.58
C CYS A 208 -0.19 5.06 20.92
N PRO A 209 -1.51 4.85 20.99
CA PRO A 209 -2.22 4.80 22.26
C PRO A 209 -1.72 3.62 23.09
N ASP A 210 -1.80 3.75 24.41
CA ASP A 210 -1.42 2.71 25.37
C ASP A 210 -2.38 1.50 25.31
#